data_AF-A0A820N839-F1
#
_entry.id   AF-A0A820N839-F1
#
_cell.length_a   1.000
_cell.length_b   1.000
_cell.length_c   1.000
_cell.angle_alpha   90.00
_cell.angle_beta   90.00
_cell.angle_gamma   90.00
#
_symmetry.space_group_name_H-M   'P 1'
#
loop_
_entity.id
_entity.type
_entity.pdbx_description
1 polymer ?
#
loop_
_entity_poly.entity_id
_entity_poly.type
_entity_poly.pdbx_seq_one_letter_code
_entity_poly.pdbx_strand_id
1 'polypeptide(L)'
;SMIWGFHTQNLREAENWPGQVNFGFEYIDFNPICFQFQAKRWIPIANISRYYEVRAYEWFEPANMNRSVYTLRNLFALDICEVCGSYQCPYCPYYGQATVFIQSITMIILVLFIVFYNHVNLIIFH
;
A
#
# COMPACT_ATOMS: atom_id res chain seq x y z
N SER A 1 -7.24 -6.64 18.89
CA SER A 1 -5.92 -7.10 18.46
C SER A 1 -5.05 -7.26 19.70
N MET A 2 -4.44 -8.43 19.91
CA MET A 2 -3.61 -8.68 21.09
C MET A 2 -2.19 -8.19 20.80
N ILE A 3 -1.80 -7.08 21.42
CA ILE A 3 -0.44 -6.54 21.36
C ILE A 3 0.42 -7.43 22.28
N TRP A 4 1.25 -8.29 21.70
CA TRP A 4 2.29 -8.98 22.46
C TRP A 4 3.45 -8.00 22.64
N GLY A 5 3.60 -7.47 23.85
CA GLY A 5 4.71 -6.60 24.23
C GLY A 5 5.79 -7.40 24.95
N PHE A 6 7.04 -7.29 24.51
CA PHE A 6 8.18 -7.63 25.35
C PHE A 6 8.19 -6.67 26.55
N HIS A 7 8.59 -7.15 27.73
CA HIS A 7 8.63 -6.34 28.95
C HIS A 7 9.38 -5.03 28.69
N THR A 8 8.65 -3.91 28.78
CA THR A 8 9.15 -2.57 28.49
C THR A 8 9.14 -1.76 29.79
N GLN A 9 10.25 -1.10 30.09
CA GLN A 9 10.36 -0.29 31.29
C GLN A 9 9.32 0.85 31.27
N ASN A 10 8.67 1.06 32.42
CA ASN A 10 7.71 2.14 32.68
C ASN A 10 6.47 2.16 31.76
N LEU A 11 6.24 1.12 30.95
CA LEU A 11 5.02 1.00 30.16
C LEU A 11 3.87 0.57 31.07
N ARG A 12 2.91 1.47 31.28
CA ARG A 12 1.75 1.23 32.15
C ARG A 12 0.56 0.69 31.37
N GLU A 13 0.30 1.25 30.20
CA GLU A 13 -0.89 0.93 29.42
C GLU A 13 -0.60 0.95 27.92
N ALA A 14 -1.30 0.09 27.18
CA ALA A 14 -1.33 0.11 25.73
C ALA A 14 -2.78 -0.02 25.26
N GLU A 15 -3.27 1.03 24.60
CA GLU A 15 -4.65 1.10 24.13
C GLU A 15 -4.70 1.09 22.60
N ASN A 16 -5.57 0.25 22.05
CA ASN A 16 -5.74 0.12 20.61
C ASN A 16 -6.97 0.88 20.15
N TRP A 17 -6.75 2.03 19.51
CA TRP A 17 -7.79 2.86 18.90
C TRP A 17 -7.95 2.51 17.42
N PRO A 18 -9.09 2.83 16.79
CA PRO A 18 -9.24 2.70 15.34
C PRO A 18 -8.18 3.55 14.61
N GLY A 19 -7.22 2.90 13.96
CA GLY A 19 -6.18 3.56 13.15
C GLY A 19 -4.94 4.05 13.91
N GLN A 20 -4.90 3.94 15.24
CA GLN A 20 -3.73 4.32 16.04
C GLN A 20 -3.58 3.43 17.29
N VAL A 21 -2.37 3.35 17.81
CA VAL A 21 -2.09 2.64 19.07
C VAL A 21 -1.42 3.63 20.01
N ASN A 22 -1.96 3.75 21.21
CA ASN A 22 -1.47 4.65 22.24
C ASN A 22 -0.72 3.84 23.29
N PHE A 23 0.47 4.31 23.66
CA PHE A 23 1.30 3.71 24.69
C PHE A 23 1.48 4.72 25.82
N GLY A 24 0.97 4.39 27.01
CA GLY A 24 1.06 5.21 28.21
C GLY A 24 2.23 4.77 29.07
N PHE A 25 3.18 5.70 29.29
CA PHE A 25 4.29 5.50 30.21
C PHE A 25 3.98 6.18 31.55
N GLU A 26 4.35 5.54 32.66
CA GLU A 26 4.18 6.14 33.99
C GLU A 26 5.08 7.37 34.17
N TYR A 27 6.31 7.28 33.67
CA TYR A 27 7.26 8.38 33.60
C TYR A 27 8.27 8.13 32.47
N ILE A 28 8.88 9.22 31.99
CA ILE A 28 9.95 9.20 30.99
C ILE A 28 11.23 9.66 31.69
N ASP A 29 12.27 8.83 31.62
CA ASP A 29 13.58 9.13 32.19
C ASP A 29 14.43 10.00 31.26
N PHE A 30 15.55 10.54 31.77
CA PHE A 30 16.59 11.16 30.94
C PHE A 30 17.27 10.17 30.00
N ASN A 31 17.21 8.88 30.33
CA ASN A 31 17.75 7.82 29.48
C ASN A 31 16.70 7.41 28.43
N PRO A 32 17.12 7.17 27.16
CA PRO A 32 16.19 6.77 26.12
C PRO A 32 15.56 5.42 26.43
N ILE A 33 14.22 5.36 26.38
CA ILE A 33 13.44 4.12 26.53
C ILE A 33 13.22 3.53 25.14
N CYS A 34 13.73 2.33 24.91
CA CYS A 34 13.51 1.59 23.67
C CYS A 34 12.50 0.46 23.90
N PHE A 35 11.48 0.38 23.05
CA PHE A 35 10.52 -0.72 23.09
C PHE A 35 10.15 -1.19 21.70
N GLN A 36 9.73 -2.45 21.61
CA GLN A 36 9.34 -3.09 20.38
C GLN A 36 7.93 -3.66 20.52
N PHE A 37 7.09 -3.37 19.54
CA PHE A 37 5.75 -3.92 19.47
C PHE A 37 5.54 -4.55 18.09
N GLN A 38 4.73 -5.61 18.05
CA GLN A 38 4.38 -6.28 16.82
C GLN A 38 2.97 -5.86 16.38
N ALA A 39 2.88 -5.08 15.30
CA ALA A 39 1.61 -4.82 14.62
C ALA A 39 1.38 -5.87 13.53
N LYS A 40 0.35 -6.70 13.71
CA LYS A 40 -0.08 -7.67 12.69
C LYS A 40 -1.28 -7.13 11.93
N ARG A 41 -1.27 -7.35 10.61
CA ARG A 41 -2.37 -7.01 9.72
C ARG A 41 -3.41 -8.13 9.72
N TRP A 42 -4.67 -7.78 9.97
CA TRP A 42 -5.78 -8.74 9.92
C TRP A 42 -6.32 -8.98 8.51
N ILE A 43 -6.33 -7.93 7.67
CA ILE A 43 -6.85 -7.99 6.28
C ILE A 43 -5.79 -7.43 5.32
N PRO A 44 -5.39 -8.19 4.27
CA PRO A 44 -4.43 -7.72 3.28
C PRO A 44 -5.09 -6.69 2.33
N ILE A 45 -4.89 -5.40 2.59
CA ILE A 45 -5.33 -4.32 1.70
C ILE A 45 -4.15 -3.88 0.83
N ALA A 46 -4.33 -3.84 -0.48
CA ALA A 46 -3.32 -3.42 -1.45
C ALA A 46 -2.89 -1.94 -1.30
N ASN A 47 -3.67 -1.11 -0.60
CA ASN A 47 -3.40 0.31 -0.43
C ASN A 47 -3.24 0.63 1.06
N ILE A 48 -2.00 0.70 1.53
CA ILE A 48 -1.67 1.19 2.87
C ILE A 48 -0.46 2.11 2.80
N SER A 49 -0.46 3.18 3.58
CA SER A 49 0.67 4.11 3.62
C SER A 49 1.90 3.45 4.23
N ARG A 50 3.07 3.66 3.61
CA ARG A 50 4.38 3.25 4.14
C ARG A 50 4.86 4.11 5.29
N TYR A 51 4.30 5.31 5.37
CA TYR A 51 4.66 6.34 6.33
C TYR A 51 3.63 6.37 7.44
N TYR A 52 4.12 6.22 8.67
CA TYR A 52 3.33 6.27 9.88
C TYR A 52 3.80 7.44 10.72
N GLU A 53 2.87 8.23 11.22
CA GLU A 53 3.17 9.31 12.14
C GLU A 53 3.31 8.74 13.55
N VAL A 54 4.39 9.11 14.23
CA VAL A 54 4.64 8.80 15.64
C VAL A 54 4.64 10.11 16.40
N ARG A 55 3.79 10.21 17.42
CA ARG A 55 3.64 11.39 18.26
C ARG A 55 4.01 11.04 19.69
N ALA A 56 4.97 11.76 20.25
CA ALA A 56 5.28 11.73 21.67
C ALA A 56 4.82 13.05 22.28
N TYR A 57 3.95 12.99 23.28
CA TYR A 57 3.42 14.17 23.94
C TYR A 57 3.25 13.89 25.43
N GLU A 58 3.34 14.95 26.23
CA GLU A 58 3.05 14.89 27.65
C GLU A 58 1.55 14.99 27.91
N TRP A 59 1.03 14.17 28.82
CA TRP A 59 -0.40 14.08 29.09
C TRP A 59 -1.00 15.39 29.62
N PHE A 60 -0.27 16.10 30.49
CA PHE A 60 -0.71 17.36 31.09
C PHE A 60 -0.46 18.57 30.19
N GLU A 61 0.43 18.47 29.21
CA GLU A 61 0.86 19.57 28.34
C GLU A 61 0.94 19.12 26.87
N PRO A 62 -0.19 18.82 26.22
CA PRO A 62 -0.22 18.24 24.87
C PRO A 62 0.31 19.19 23.77
N ALA A 63 0.45 20.49 24.07
CA ALA A 63 1.06 21.45 23.16
C ALA A 63 2.57 21.17 22.96
N ASN A 64 3.23 20.57 23.94
CA ASN A 64 4.62 20.17 23.87
C ASN A 64 4.76 18.76 23.25
N MET A 65 4.40 18.64 21.98
CA MET A 65 4.47 17.37 21.24
C MET A 65 5.66 17.34 20.28
N ASN A 66 6.34 16.19 20.23
CA ASN A 66 7.33 15.89 19.20
C ASN A 66 6.73 14.89 18.20
N ARG A 67 6.79 15.23 16.91
CA ARG A 67 6.28 14.39 15.83
C ARG A 67 7.41 13.90 14.96
N SER A 68 7.40 12.61 14.70
CA SER A 68 8.33 11.96 13.80
C SER A 68 7.57 11.07 12.82
N VAL A 69 8.20 10.77 11.70
CA VAL A 69 7.64 9.86 10.68
C VAL A 69 8.47 8.59 10.66
N TYR A 70 7.79 7.47 10.82
CA TYR A 70 8.38 6.15 10.73
C TYR A 70 8.06 5.50 9.39
N THR A 71 9.08 4.99 8.71
CA THR A 71 8.94 4.37 7.38
C THR A 71 9.12 2.87 7.49
N LEU A 72 8.08 2.11 7.16
CA LEU A 72 8.15 0.65 7.08
C LEU A 72 8.66 0.25 5.69
N ARG A 73 9.87 -0.32 5.60
CA ARG A 73 10.45 -0.78 4.33
C ARG A 73 10.22 -2.27 4.03
N ASN A 74 10.22 -3.14 5.05
CA ASN A 74 10.19 -4.60 4.82
C ASN A 74 8.78 -5.20 4.67
N LEU A 75 7.73 -4.59 5.23
CA LEU A 75 6.35 -5.09 5.07
C LEU A 75 5.74 -4.73 3.71
N PHE A 76 6.28 -3.70 3.05
CA PHE A 76 5.80 -3.17 1.77
C PHE A 76 6.54 -3.73 0.55
N ALA A 77 7.60 -4.51 0.78
CA ALA A 77 8.21 -5.38 -0.24
C ALA A 77 7.19 -6.36 -0.88
N LEU A 78 6.06 -6.59 -0.19
CA LEU A 78 4.95 -7.43 -0.60
C LEU A 78 3.71 -6.63 -1.03
N ASP A 79 3.88 -5.36 -1.39
CA ASP A 79 2.80 -4.54 -1.95
C ASP A 79 2.38 -5.10 -3.32
N ILE A 80 1.10 -4.99 -3.66
CA ILE A 80 0.50 -5.58 -4.87
C ILE A 80 1.21 -5.08 -6.14
N CYS A 81 1.75 -3.86 -6.09
CA CYS A 81 2.46 -3.26 -7.21
C CYS A 81 3.93 -3.67 -7.30
N GLU A 82 4.55 -4.11 -6.21
CA GLU A 82 5.93 -4.62 -6.24
C GLU A 82 5.96 -6.09 -6.66
N VAL A 83 4.94 -6.87 -6.31
CA VAL A 83 4.76 -8.26 -6.77
C VAL A 83 3.95 -8.38 -8.07
N CYS A 84 3.57 -7.26 -8.70
CA CYS A 84 2.74 -7.22 -9.90
C CYS A 84 1.50 -8.11 -9.85
N GLY A 85 0.68 -7.97 -8.80
CA GLY A 85 -0.61 -8.65 -8.68
C GLY A 85 -1.82 -7.78 -9.05
N SER A 86 -1.62 -6.57 -9.55
CA SER A 86 -2.69 -5.67 -10.01
C SER A 86 -2.31 -4.95 -11.30
N TYR A 87 -3.28 -4.80 -12.20
CA TYR A 87 -3.15 -4.04 -13.44
C TYR A 87 -3.14 -2.52 -13.22
N GLN A 88 -3.49 -2.04 -12.02
CA GLN A 88 -3.55 -0.61 -11.68
C GLN A 88 -2.16 -0.01 -11.37
N CYS A 89 -1.11 -0.81 -11.46
CA CYS A 89 0.25 -0.43 -11.05
C CYS A 89 1.07 0.13 -12.24
N PRO A 90 1.73 1.29 -12.08
CA PRO A 90 2.35 2.02 -13.19
C PRO A 90 3.65 1.42 -13.76
N TYR A 91 4.30 0.48 -13.07
CA TYR A 91 5.63 -0.04 -13.44
C TYR A 91 5.73 -1.58 -13.43
N CYS A 92 4.70 -2.27 -13.91
CA CYS A 92 4.70 -3.73 -13.98
C CYS A 92 4.92 -4.27 -15.41
N PRO A 93 6.00 -5.04 -15.67
CA PRO A 93 6.31 -5.52 -17.01
C PRO A 93 5.25 -6.49 -17.55
N TYR A 94 4.61 -7.29 -16.69
CA TYR A 94 3.64 -8.30 -17.14
C TYR A 94 2.30 -7.71 -17.61
N TYR A 95 1.78 -6.69 -16.92
CA TYR A 95 0.51 -6.06 -17.30
C TYR A 95 0.66 -5.00 -18.41
N GLY A 96 1.79 -4.29 -18.44
CA GLY A 96 2.07 -3.30 -19.49
C GLY A 96 2.31 -3.92 -20.87
N GLN A 97 2.73 -5.19 -20.95
CA GLN A 97 2.95 -5.89 -22.23
C GLN A 97 1.63 -6.46 -22.80
N ALA A 98 0.71 -6.93 -21.94
CA ALA A 98 -0.54 -7.54 -22.39
C ALA A 98 -1.48 -6.54 -23.11
N THR A 99 -1.49 -5.28 -22.69
CA THR A 99 -2.30 -4.23 -23.32
C THR A 99 -1.84 -3.91 -24.75
N VAL A 100 -0.53 -3.98 -25.03
CA VAL A 100 0.04 -3.74 -26.36
C VAL A 100 -0.39 -4.82 -27.36
N PHE A 101 -0.46 -6.08 -26.93
CA PHE A 101 -0.93 -7.18 -27.79
C PHE A 101 -2.41 -7.05 -28.16
N ILE A 102 -3.27 -6.68 -27.20
CA ILE A 102 -4.72 -6.58 -27.46
C ILE A 102 -5.02 -5.44 -28.44
N GLN A 103 -4.36 -4.29 -28.30
CA GLN A 103 -4.55 -3.15 -29.22
C GLN A 103 -4.08 -3.45 -30.65
N SER A 104 -3.05 -4.28 -30.79
CA SER A 104 -2.54 -4.68 -32.10
C SER A 104 -3.52 -5.59 -32.85
N ILE A 105 -4.17 -6.53 -32.14
CA ILE A 105 -5.12 -7.49 -32.73
C ILE A 105 -6.42 -6.81 -33.18
N THR A 106 -6.95 -5.85 -32.40
CA THR A 106 -8.18 -5.14 -32.75
C THR A 106 -8.02 -4.31 -34.04
N MET A 107 -6.86 -3.68 -34.23
CA MET A 107 -6.54 -2.92 -35.44
C MET A 107 -6.43 -3.84 -36.67
N ILE A 108 -5.83 -5.01 -36.54
CA ILE A 108 -5.72 -5.98 -37.63
C ILE A 108 -7.09 -6.49 -38.07
N ILE A 109 -7.98 -6.82 -37.12
CA ILE A 109 -9.34 -7.30 -37.42
C ILE A 109 -10.15 -6.22 -38.15
N LEU A 110 -10.05 -4.95 -37.73
CA LEU A 110 -10.71 -3.84 -38.40
C LEU A 110 -10.24 -3.68 -39.86
N VAL A 111 -8.93 -3.75 -40.11
CA VAL A 111 -8.39 -3.65 -41.47
C VAL A 111 -8.88 -4.81 -42.35
N LEU A 112 -8.85 -6.04 -41.83
CA LEU A 112 -9.36 -7.21 -42.58
C LEU A 112 -10.85 -7.08 -42.90
N PHE A 113 -11.66 -6.57 -41.96
CA PHE A 113 -13.09 -6.35 -42.19
C PHE A 113 -13.34 -5.28 -43.27
N ILE A 114 -12.59 -4.18 -43.26
CA ILE A 114 -12.69 -3.12 -44.27
C ILE A 114 -12.29 -3.65 -45.65
N VAL A 115 -11.20 -4.41 -45.75
CA VAL A 115 -10.74 -5.02 -47.01
C VAL A 115 -11.78 -5.99 -47.54
N PHE A 116 -12.34 -6.84 -46.68
CA PHE A 116 -13.40 -7.78 -47.05
C PHE A 116 -14.66 -7.05 -47.54
N TYR A 117 -15.11 -6.03 -46.81
CA TYR A 117 -16.27 -5.23 -47.19
C TYR A 117 -16.09 -4.54 -48.56
N ASN A 118 -14.90 -3.96 -48.80
CA ASN A 118 -14.58 -3.33 -50.08
C ASN A 118 -14.52 -4.35 -51.22
N HIS A 119 -13.96 -5.54 -50.98
CA HIS A 119 -13.91 -6.60 -51.99
C HIS A 119 -15.30 -7.14 -52.34
N VAL A 120 -16.18 -7.32 -51.35
CA VAL A 120 -17.57 -7.74 -51.56
C VAL A 120 -18.35 -6.68 -52.34
N ASN A 121 -18.22 -5.39 -51.98
CA ASN A 121 -18.87 -4.31 -52.74
C ASN A 121 -18.39 -4.22 -54.19
N LEU A 122 -17.09 -4.48 -54.43
CA LEU A 122 -16.52 -4.45 -55.79
C LEU A 122 -17.00 -5.61 -56.65
N ILE A 123 -17.27 -6.78 -56.05
CA ILE A 123 -17.90 -7.93 -56.73
C ILE A 123 -19.38 -7.67 -57.02
N ILE A 124 -20.11 -7.02 -56.10
CA ILE A 124 -21.56 -6.77 -56.28
C ILE A 124 -21.85 -5.73 -57.37
N PHE A 125 -20.93 -4.79 -57.62
CA PHE A 125 -21.09 -3.73 -58.62
C PHE A 125 -20.56 -4.07 -60.03
N HIS A 126 -20.06 -5.29 -60.25
CA HIS A 126 -19.62 -5.80 -61.55
C HIS A 126 -20.50 -6.96 -62.01
#